data_AF-A0A2V7XIK3-F1
#
_entry.id   AF-A0A2V7XIK3-F1
#
_cell.length_a   1.000
_cell.length_b   1.000
_cell.length_c   1.000
_cell.angle_alpha   90.00
_cell.angle_beta   90.00
_cell.angle_gamma   90.00
#
_symmetry.space_group_name_H-M   'P 1'
#
loop_
_entity.id
_entity.type
_entity.pdbx_description
1 polymer ?
#
loop_
_entity_poly.entity_id
_entity_poly.type
_entity_poly.pdbx_seq_one_letter_code
_entity_poly.pdbx_strand_id
1 'polypeptide(L)' 'MSTSAVTFKAPAYRSELKPIWCPGCGDYGVVQAIYRALAAIGRP' A
#
# COMPACT_ATOMS: atom_id res chain seq x y z
N MET A 1 -18.42 7.55 21.16
CA MET A 1 -17.39 6.53 20.85
C MET A 1 -16.17 7.27 20.34
N SER A 2 -15.10 7.34 21.14
CA SER A 2 -13.83 7.91 20.68
C SER A 2 -13.17 6.91 19.73
N THR A 3 -13.19 7.22 18.43
CA THR A 3 -12.43 6.49 17.40
C THR A 3 -10.97 6.90 17.49
N SER A 4 -10.14 6.06 18.10
CA SER A 4 -8.69 6.18 17.97
C SER A 4 -8.31 6.02 16.51
N ALA A 5 -7.68 7.03 15.91
CA ALA A 5 -7.26 7.00 14.52
C ALA A 5 -6.16 5.94 14.33
N VAL A 6 -6.48 4.85 13.64
CA VAL A 6 -5.49 3.84 13.24
C VAL A 6 -4.60 4.46 12.18
N THR A 7 -3.30 4.57 12.47
CA THR A 7 -2.31 5.03 11.49
C THR A 7 -1.96 3.86 10.57
N PHE A 8 -2.47 3.88 9.34
CA PHE A 8 -2.12 2.89 8.33
C PHE A 8 -0.75 3.19 7.74
N LYS A 9 0.06 2.15 7.51
CA LYS A 9 1.38 2.25 6.88
C LYS A 9 1.36 1.50 5.54
N ALA A 10 2.13 1.97 4.56
CA ALA A 10 2.18 1.37 3.22
C ALA A 10 2.34 -0.17 3.18
N PRO A 11 3.14 -0.82 4.08
CA PRO A 11 3.23 -2.28 4.10
C PRO A 11 1.93 -3.01 4.46
N ALA A 12 0.98 -2.35 5.14
CA ALA A 12 -0.31 -2.93 5.52
C ALA A 12 -1.20 -3.24 4.30
N TYR A 13 -0.92 -2.61 3.15
CA TYR A 13 -1.68 -2.77 1.92
C TYR A 13 -1.07 -3.80 0.96
N ARG A 14 0.04 -4.45 1.35
CA ARG A 14 0.68 -5.48 0.52
C ARG A 14 -0.11 -6.78 0.61
N SER A 15 -0.33 -7.41 -0.54
CA SER A 15 -0.85 -8.78 -0.59
C SER A 15 0.23 -9.80 -0.24
N GLU A 16 -0.19 -10.99 0.17
CA GLU A 16 0.70 -12.15 0.33
C GLU A 16 1.20 -12.71 -1.01
N LEU A 17 0.50 -12.35 -2.10
CA LEU A 17 0.86 -12.74 -3.45
C LEU A 17 2.11 -11.99 -3.92
N LYS A 18 3.12 -12.75 -4.32
CA LYS A 18 4.32 -12.19 -4.93
C LYS A 18 4.04 -11.77 -6.37
N PRO A 19 4.44 -10.55 -6.78
CA PRO A 19 4.28 -10.11 -8.16
C PRO A 19 5.14 -10.93 -9.11
N ILE A 20 4.58 -11.25 -10.27
CA ILE A 20 5.22 -12.01 -11.36
C ILE A 20 5.91 -11.12 -12.40
N TRP A 21 6.06 -9.83 -12.11
CA TRP A 21 6.59 -8.85 -13.05
C TRP A 21 8.09 -9.00 -13.27
N CYS A 22 8.54 -8.62 -14.46
CA CYS A 22 9.96 -8.64 -14.81
C CYS A 22 10.76 -7.64 -13.95
N PRO A 23 12.04 -7.92 -13.65
CA PRO A 23 12.91 -6.95 -12.97
C PRO A 23 12.99 -5.66 -13.79
N GLY A 24 12.73 -4.52 -13.14
CA GLY A 24 12.68 -3.21 -13.79
C GLY A 24 11.32 -2.82 -14.39
N CYS A 25 10.28 -3.65 -14.26
CA CYS A 25 8.93 -3.29 -14.69
C CYS A 25 8.41 -2.05 -13.93
N GLY A 26 7.79 -1.12 -14.66
CA GLY A 26 7.24 0.11 -14.07
C GLY A 26 6.07 -0.11 -13.10
N ASP A 27 5.38 -1.25 -13.19
CA ASP A 27 4.23 -1.60 -12.34
C ASP A 27 4.60 -1.65 -10.85
N TYR A 28 5.85 -2.00 -10.53
CA TYR A 28 6.37 -1.90 -9.17
C TYR A 28 6.27 -0.47 -8.61
N GLY A 29 6.54 0.54 -9.45
CA GLY A 29 6.44 1.95 -9.09
C GLY A 29 4.99 2.38 -8.89
N VAL A 30 4.09 1.97 -9.79
CA VAL A 30 2.66 2.28 -9.72
C VAL A 30 2.06 1.75 -8.42
N VAL A 31 2.28 0.48 -8.10
CA VAL A 31 1.73 -0.13 -6.88
C VAL A 31 2.33 0.47 -5.61
N GLN A 32 3.62 0.80 -5.61
CA GLN A 32 4.24 1.49 -4.48
C GLN A 32 3.65 2.90 -4.24
N ALA A 33 3.28 3.62 -5.31
CA ALA A 33 2.60 4.92 -5.20
C ALA A 33 1.19 4.75 -4.61
N ILE A 34 0.44 3.73 -5.03
CA ILE A 34 -0.89 3.42 -4.51
C ILE A 34 -0.82 3.10 -3.01
N TYR A 35 0.10 2.25 -2.55
CA TYR A 35 0.25 1.94 -1.12
C TYR A 35 0.52 3.18 -0.26
N ARG A 36 1.30 4.14 -0.78
CA ARG A 36 1.56 5.41 -0.09
C ARG A 36 0.31 6.29 -0.05
N ALA A 37 -0.44 6.37 -1.14
CA ALA A 37 -1.68 7.13 -1.21
C ALA A 37 -2.73 6.58 -0.23
N LEU A 38 -2.91 5.26 -0.17
CA LEU A 38 -3.83 4.63 0.77
C LEU A 38 -3.43 4.87 2.23
N ALA A 39 -2.14 4.75 2.54
CA ALA A 39 -1.61 5.06 3.86
C ALA A 39 -1.84 6.54 4.25
N ALA A 40 -1.72 7.47 3.30
CA ALA A 40 -1.98 8.89 3.53
C ALA A 40 -3.48 9.19 3.73
N ILE A 41 -4.37 8.44 3.07
CA ILE A 41 -5.83 8.58 3.22
C ILE A 41 -6.30 7.98 4.55
N GLY A 42 -5.59 7.00 5.11
CA GLY A 42 -5.86 6.46 6.43
C GLY A 42 -7.15 5.65 6.53
N ARG A 43 -7.52 4.97 5.45
CA ARG A 43 -8.68 4.06 5.41
C ARG A 43 -8.20 2.63 5.14
N PRO A 44 -8.83 1.61 5.77
CA PRO A 44 -8.54 0.22 5.47
C PRO A 44 -8.89 -0.13 4.02
#